data_AF-A0A6N6WU15-F1
#
_entry.id   AF-A0A6N6WU15-F1
#
_cell.length_a   1.000
_cell.length_b   1.000
_cell.length_c   1.000
_cell.angle_alpha   90.00
_cell.angle_beta   90.00
_cell.angle_gamma   90.00
#
_symmetry.space_group_name_H-M   'P 1'
#
loop_
_entity.id
_entity.type
_entity.pdbx_description
1 polymer ?
#
loop_
_entity_poly.entity_id
_entity_poly.type
_entity_poly.pdbx_seq_one_letter_code
_entity_poly.pdbx_strand_id
1 'polypeptide(L)'
;HKEEIFTRCNVDGSLRLMQAAKESGFCQRFLFISSLAARHPELSWYAKSKYVAEQRLAAMADEITLGVFRPTAVYGPGDKELKPLFDWMLRGLLPRLGAPDTQLSFLHVTDFAQAVGQWLSAETIQTQTYE
;
A
#
# COMPACT_ATOMS: atom_id res chain seq x y z
N HIS A 1 14.19 -7.81 -9.12
CA HIS A 1 14.72 -8.05 -7.75
C HIS A 1 14.41 -9.48 -7.31
N LYS A 2 15.16 -10.08 -6.39
CA LYS A 2 14.89 -11.43 -5.87
C LYS A 2 13.68 -11.40 -4.90
N GLU A 3 12.89 -12.47 -4.86
CA GLU A 3 11.74 -12.64 -3.93
C GLU A 3 12.11 -12.33 -2.48
N GLU A 4 13.27 -12.80 -2.04
CA GLU A 4 13.80 -12.60 -0.68
C GLU A 4 13.86 -11.13 -0.26
N ILE A 5 14.19 -10.22 -1.18
CA ILE A 5 14.26 -8.78 -0.90
C ILE A 5 12.87 -8.25 -0.55
N PHE A 6 11.84 -8.66 -1.30
CA PHE A 6 10.46 -8.24 -1.05
C PHE A 6 9.94 -8.80 0.28
N THR A 7 10.21 -10.07 0.58
CA THR A 7 9.85 -10.67 1.87
C THR A 7 10.53 -9.94 3.03
N ARG A 8 11.85 -9.75 2.95
CA ARG A 8 12.62 -9.10 4.03
C ARG A 8 12.17 -7.66 4.28
N CYS A 9 11.89 -6.91 3.22
CA CYS A 9 11.50 -5.50 3.35
C CYS A 9 10.02 -5.34 3.71
N ASN A 10 9.10 -5.98 2.98
CA ASN A 10 7.66 -5.76 3.14
C ASN A 10 7.03 -6.62 4.22
N VAL A 11 7.47 -7.87 4.39
CA VAL A 11 6.93 -8.76 5.43
C VAL A 11 7.70 -8.49 6.71
N ASP A 12 8.97 -8.89 6.78
CA ASP A 12 9.70 -8.88 8.05
C ASP A 12 9.87 -7.46 8.61
N GLY A 13 10.09 -6.46 7.74
CA GLY A 13 10.14 -5.05 8.13
C GLY A 13 8.85 -4.59 8.82
N SER A 14 7.70 -4.90 8.23
CA SER A 14 6.41 -4.51 8.79
C SER A 14 6.11 -5.20 10.11
N LEU A 15 6.44 -6.49 10.23
CA LEU A 15 6.25 -7.24 11.48
C LEU A 15 7.13 -6.70 12.61
N ARG A 16 8.37 -6.34 12.31
CA ARG A 16 9.26 -5.69 13.30
C ARG A 16 8.71 -4.34 13.76
N LEU A 17 8.14 -3.54 12.86
CA LEU A 17 7.52 -2.27 13.22
C LEU A 17 6.27 -2.47 14.09
N MET A 18 5.40 -3.42 13.76
CA MET A 18 4.24 -3.76 14.59
C MET A 18 4.67 -4.28 15.96
N GLN A 19 5.70 -5.13 16.01
CA GLN A 19 6.23 -5.63 17.27
C GLN A 19 6.74 -4.48 18.16
N ALA A 20 7.54 -3.58 17.61
CA ALA A 20 8.00 -2.38 18.32
C ALA A 20 6.84 -1.47 18.76
N ALA A 21 5.79 -1.35 17.94
CA ALA A 21 4.58 -0.61 18.30
C ALA A 21 3.86 -1.26 19.50
N LYS A 22 3.74 -2.59 19.54
CA LYS A 22 3.17 -3.31 20.70
C LYS A 22 4.03 -3.12 21.95
N GLU A 23 5.34 -3.29 21.82
CA GLU A 23 6.30 -3.14 22.94
C GLU A 23 6.33 -1.73 23.51
N SER A 24 6.00 -0.71 22.70
CA SER A 24 5.89 0.67 23.16
C SER A 24 4.79 0.86 24.22
N GLY A 25 3.75 0.03 24.21
CA GLY A 25 2.63 0.08 25.15
C GLY A 25 1.69 1.29 25.00
N PHE A 26 1.98 2.25 24.12
CA PHE A 26 1.14 3.44 23.90
C PHE A 26 0.58 3.53 22.47
N CYS A 27 1.09 2.73 21.52
CA CYS A 27 0.58 2.75 20.15
C CYS A 27 -0.76 2.03 20.08
N GLN A 28 -1.84 2.77 19.88
CA GLN A 28 -3.20 2.22 19.79
C GLN A 28 -3.65 1.92 18.35
N ARG A 29 -2.95 2.49 17.36
CA ARG A 29 -3.37 2.47 15.96
C ARG A 29 -2.17 2.23 15.06
N PHE A 30 -2.31 1.31 14.10
CA PHE A 30 -1.28 1.01 13.11
C PHE A 30 -1.90 1.06 11.72
N LEU A 31 -1.47 2.00 10.88
CA LEU A 31 -1.90 2.06 9.48
C LEU A 31 -0.82 1.44 8.58
N PHE A 32 -1.15 0.31 7.96
CA PHE A 32 -0.28 -0.33 6.99
C PHE A 32 -0.59 0.13 5.57
N ILE A 33 0.41 0.73 4.92
CA ILE A 33 0.34 1.07 3.50
C ILE A 33 0.77 -0.13 2.66
N SER A 34 -0.23 -0.84 2.17
CA SER A 34 -0.10 -1.96 1.26
C SER A 34 -0.15 -1.48 -0.21
N SER A 35 -0.78 -2.25 -1.09
CA SER A 35 -0.96 -1.94 -2.51
C SER A 35 -2.16 -2.70 -3.06
N LEU A 36 -2.86 -2.11 -4.03
CA LEU A 36 -3.94 -2.78 -4.75
C LEU A 36 -3.51 -4.14 -5.34
N ALA A 37 -2.23 -4.28 -5.68
CA ALA A 37 -1.65 -5.53 -6.17
C ALA A 37 -1.76 -6.69 -5.16
N ALA A 38 -1.90 -6.44 -3.86
CA ALA A 38 -2.07 -7.47 -2.84
C ALA A 38 -3.35 -8.30 -3.02
N ARG A 39 -4.36 -7.80 -3.77
CA ARG A 39 -5.54 -8.58 -4.16
C ARG A 39 -5.20 -9.82 -5.01
N HIS A 40 -4.07 -9.75 -5.72
CA HIS A 40 -3.62 -10.76 -6.68
C HIS A 40 -2.17 -11.15 -6.38
N PRO A 41 -1.91 -11.85 -5.26
CA PRO A 41 -0.56 -12.17 -4.80
C PRO A 41 0.26 -12.99 -5.81
N GLU A 42 -0.38 -13.70 -6.72
CA GLU A 42 0.23 -14.47 -7.81
C GLU A 42 0.91 -13.62 -8.89
N LEU A 43 0.58 -12.33 -9.02
CA LEU A 43 1.08 -11.49 -10.11
C LEU A 43 2.56 -11.12 -9.98
N SER A 44 3.08 -11.04 -8.75
CA SER A 44 4.48 -10.70 -8.50
C SER A 44 4.92 -11.02 -7.08
N TRP A 45 6.24 -11.14 -6.89
CA TRP A 45 6.82 -11.22 -5.54
C TRP A 45 6.47 -10.02 -4.66
N TYR A 46 6.34 -8.82 -5.24
CA TYR A 46 5.87 -7.63 -4.53
C TYR A 46 4.44 -7.80 -4.02
N ALA A 47 3.51 -8.15 -4.92
CA ALA A 47 2.10 -8.42 -4.59
C ALA A 47 1.97 -9.47 -3.49
N LYS A 48 2.66 -10.61 -3.65
CA LYS A 48 2.73 -11.67 -2.65
C LYS A 48 3.24 -11.17 -1.30
N SER A 49 4.34 -10.41 -1.29
CA SER A 49 4.92 -9.90 -0.04
C SER A 49 3.99 -8.93 0.69
N LYS A 50 3.26 -8.07 -0.03
CA LYS A 50 2.28 -7.14 0.54
C LYS A 50 1.09 -7.90 1.12
N TYR A 51 0.53 -8.86 0.38
CA TYR A 51 -0.53 -9.74 0.87
C TYR A 51 -0.12 -10.50 2.13
N VAL A 52 1.06 -11.13 2.13
CA VAL A 52 1.56 -11.88 3.30
C VAL A 52 1.76 -10.95 4.50
N ALA A 53 2.25 -9.72 4.28
CA ALA A 53 2.39 -8.74 5.35
C ALA A 53 1.03 -8.38 5.98
N GLU A 54 0.00 -8.15 5.16
CA GLU A 54 -1.36 -7.86 5.65
C GLU A 54 -1.89 -8.97 6.55
N GLN A 55 -1.82 -10.23 6.09
CA GLN A 55 -2.32 -11.38 6.85
C GLN A 55 -1.59 -11.54 8.19
N ARG A 56 -0.27 -11.36 8.19
CA ARG A 56 0.54 -11.50 9.41
C ARG A 56 0.34 -10.33 10.38
N LEU A 57 0.20 -9.10 9.86
CA LEU A 57 -0.11 -7.94 10.68
C LEU A 57 -1.50 -8.07 11.31
N ALA A 58 -2.50 -8.54 10.56
CA ALA A 58 -3.84 -8.79 11.08
C ALA A 58 -3.83 -9.83 12.22
N ALA A 59 -3.01 -10.89 12.09
CA ALA A 59 -2.83 -11.87 13.15
C ALA A 59 -2.06 -11.33 14.37
N MET A 60 -1.23 -10.29 14.21
CA MET A 60 -0.43 -9.69 15.30
C MET A 60 -1.11 -8.52 16.01
N ALA A 61 -2.06 -7.85 15.34
CA ALA A 61 -2.63 -6.57 15.74
C ALA A 61 -3.16 -6.56 17.18
N ASP A 62 -3.85 -7.63 17.60
CA ASP A 62 -4.27 -7.83 18.99
C ASP A 62 -5.10 -6.64 19.50
N GLU A 63 -4.62 -5.87 20.48
CA GLU A 63 -5.27 -4.65 21.00
C GLU A 63 -5.06 -3.41 20.12
N ILE A 64 -4.12 -3.46 19.16
CA ILE A 64 -3.85 -2.35 18.24
C ILE A 64 -4.88 -2.36 17.11
N THR A 65 -5.53 -1.23 16.88
CA THR A 65 -6.42 -1.06 15.72
C THR A 65 -5.60 -1.00 14.43
N LEU A 66 -5.75 -2.01 13.57
CA LEU A 66 -5.03 -2.12 12.31
C LEU A 66 -5.86 -1.60 11.13
N GLY A 67 -5.39 -0.54 10.46
CA GLY A 67 -5.90 -0.14 9.15
C GLY A 67 -5.00 -0.66 8.03
N VAL A 68 -5.57 -1.07 6.90
CA VAL A 68 -4.79 -1.43 5.70
C VAL A 68 -5.26 -0.60 4.53
N PHE A 69 -4.37 0.21 3.95
CA PHE A 69 -4.65 0.93 2.71
C PHE A 69 -4.00 0.20 1.54
N ARG A 70 -4.76 -0.14 0.50
CA ARG A 70 -4.26 -0.73 -0.74
C ARG A 70 -4.39 0.26 -1.90
N PRO A 71 -3.59 1.34 -1.92
CA PRO A 71 -3.67 2.32 -2.98
C PRO A 71 -3.33 1.69 -4.34
N THR A 72 -3.94 2.23 -5.40
CA THR A 72 -3.49 2.05 -6.79
C THR A 72 -2.20 2.85 -7.04
N ALA A 73 -1.78 2.98 -8.30
CA ALA A 73 -0.70 3.85 -8.74
C ALA A 73 -0.90 5.29 -8.22
N VAL A 74 -0.08 5.69 -7.25
CA VAL A 74 -0.11 7.04 -6.67
C VAL A 74 0.78 7.96 -7.49
N TYR A 75 0.26 9.09 -7.94
CA TYR A 75 1.00 10.08 -8.73
C TYR A 75 0.94 11.48 -8.12
N GLY A 76 1.88 12.34 -8.50
CA GLY A 76 1.90 13.74 -8.10
C GLY A 76 3.28 14.36 -8.20
N PRO A 77 3.47 15.60 -7.72
CA PRO A 77 4.76 16.27 -7.72
C PRO A 77 5.85 15.42 -7.04
N GLY A 78 6.96 15.19 -7.74
CA GLY A 78 8.09 14.41 -7.24
C GLY A 78 8.05 12.91 -7.55
N ASP A 79 6.95 12.41 -8.13
CA ASP A 79 6.91 11.03 -8.63
C ASP A 79 7.89 10.84 -9.79
N LYS A 80 8.69 9.79 -9.71
CA LYS A 80 9.70 9.40 -10.71
C LYS A 80 9.27 8.19 -11.51
N GLU A 81 8.32 7.40 -10.99
CA GLU A 81 7.94 6.12 -11.58
C GLU A 81 6.88 6.30 -12.66
N LEU A 82 5.84 7.13 -12.44
CA LEU A 82 4.81 7.39 -13.45
C LEU A 82 5.12 8.60 -14.33
N LYS A 83 6.11 9.44 -13.96
CA LYS A 83 6.49 10.60 -14.77
C LYS A 83 6.79 10.24 -16.23
N PRO A 84 7.57 9.19 -16.56
CA PRO A 84 7.82 8.82 -17.95
C PRO A 84 6.54 8.49 -18.72
N LEU A 85 5.58 7.82 -18.08
CA LEU A 85 4.27 7.50 -18.66
C LEU A 85 3.51 8.79 -18.99
N PHE A 86 3.42 9.72 -18.03
CA PHE A 86 2.74 11.00 -18.27
C PHE A 86 3.46 11.86 -19.32
N ASP A 87 4.78 11.89 -19.32
CA ASP A 87 5.57 12.61 -20.33
C ASP A 87 5.30 12.08 -21.75
N TRP A 88 5.16 10.75 -21.92
CA TRP A 88 4.78 10.15 -23.20
C TRP A 88 3.34 10.49 -23.59
N MET A 89 2.40 10.43 -22.64
CA MET A 89 1.00 10.79 -22.89
C MET A 89 0.87 12.25 -23.35
N LEU A 90 1.60 13.17 -22.71
CA LEU A 90 1.66 14.58 -23.12
C LEU A 90 2.25 14.78 -24.52
N ARG A 91 3.03 13.82 -25.01
CA ARG A 91 3.57 13.78 -26.39
C ARG A 91 2.67 13.01 -27.37
N GLY A 92 1.46 12.61 -26.95
CA GLY A 92 0.49 11.87 -27.77
C GLY A 92 0.76 10.37 -27.86
N LEU A 93 1.63 9.82 -27.02
CA LEU A 93 1.95 8.39 -26.97
C LEU A 93 1.38 7.76 -25.69
N LEU A 94 0.33 6.96 -25.84
CA LEU A 94 -0.22 6.16 -24.75
C LEU A 94 0.17 4.69 -24.96
N PRO A 95 1.17 4.15 -24.22
CA PRO A 95 1.46 2.73 -24.27
C PRO A 95 0.26 1.94 -23.76
N ARG A 96 -0.14 0.92 -24.50
CA ARG A 96 -1.24 0.05 -24.09
C ARG A 96 -0.74 -0.92 -23.02
N LEU A 97 -1.17 -0.71 -21.78
CA LEU A 97 -0.85 -1.56 -20.66
C LEU A 97 -1.94 -2.62 -20.52
N GLY A 98 -1.66 -3.85 -20.97
CA GLY A 98 -2.56 -5.00 -20.82
C GLY A 98 -3.58 -5.19 -21.95
N ALA A 99 -4.69 -5.82 -21.61
CA ALA A 99 -5.76 -6.21 -22.52
C ALA A 99 -6.64 -4.99 -22.91
N PRO A 100 -7.40 -5.05 -24.03
CA PRO A 100 -8.26 -3.95 -24.48
C PRO A 100 -9.19 -3.32 -23.44
N ASP A 101 -9.66 -4.15 -22.52
CA ASP A 101 -10.61 -3.87 -21.46
C ASP A 101 -9.95 -3.55 -20.12
N THR A 102 -8.62 -3.51 -20.06
CA THR A 102 -7.88 -3.18 -18.83
C THR A 102 -8.17 -1.73 -18.43
N GLN A 103 -8.70 -1.56 -17.22
CA GLN A 103 -8.91 -0.24 -16.62
C GLN A 103 -7.71 0.13 -15.76
N LEU A 104 -7.13 1.30 -16.02
CA LEU A 104 -6.08 1.87 -15.19
C LEU A 104 -6.72 2.87 -14.22
N SER A 105 -6.39 2.74 -12.94
CA SER A 105 -6.79 3.69 -11.90
C SER A 105 -5.56 4.36 -11.30
N PHE A 106 -5.64 5.66 -11.07
CA PHE A 106 -4.57 6.47 -10.49
C PHE A 106 -5.12 7.27 -9.31
N LEU A 107 -4.30 7.44 -8.28
CA LEU A 107 -4.64 8.22 -7.09
C LEU A 107 -3.67 9.39 -6.94
N HIS A 108 -4.17 10.61 -6.78
CA HIS A 108 -3.27 11.74 -6.56
C HIS A 108 -2.70 11.69 -5.13
N VAL A 109 -1.41 12.02 -4.98
CA VAL A 109 -0.68 11.93 -3.70
C VAL A 109 -1.28 12.82 -2.62
N THR A 110 -1.83 13.97 -2.99
CA THR A 110 -2.50 14.87 -2.04
C THR A 110 -3.76 14.23 -1.47
N ASP A 111 -4.56 13.58 -2.31
CA ASP A 111 -5.80 12.92 -1.87
C ASP A 111 -5.46 11.71 -0.99
N PHE A 112 -4.41 10.96 -1.35
CA PHE A 112 -3.94 9.85 -0.52
C PHE A 112 -3.44 10.31 0.85
N ALA A 113 -2.66 11.40 0.90
CA ALA A 113 -2.20 11.97 2.15
C ALA A 113 -3.36 12.50 3.01
N GLN A 114 -4.37 13.11 2.39
CA GLN A 114 -5.60 13.52 3.09
C GLN A 114 -6.34 12.32 3.67
N ALA A 115 -6.49 11.22 2.92
CA ALA A 115 -7.13 10.01 3.41
C ALA A 115 -6.38 9.40 4.61
N VAL A 116 -5.03 9.40 4.57
CA VAL A 116 -4.20 8.97 5.71
C VAL A 116 -4.43 9.88 6.93
N GLY A 117 -4.43 11.20 6.73
CA GLY A 117 -4.69 12.16 7.81
C GLY A 117 -6.08 12.04 8.43
N GLN A 118 -7.10 11.80 7.59
CA GLN A 118 -8.47 11.56 8.03
C GLN A 118 -8.57 10.26 8.83
N TRP A 119 -7.93 9.18 8.38
CA TRP A 119 -7.89 7.93 9.13
C TRP A 119 -7.24 8.11 10.50
N LEU A 120 -6.11 8.81 10.57
CA LEU A 120 -5.41 9.06 11.83
C LEU A 120 -6.25 9.89 12.82
N SER A 121 -7.02 10.85 12.31
CA SER A 121 -7.81 11.80 13.11
C SER A 121 -9.22 11.32 13.42
N ALA A 122 -9.67 10.20 12.85
CA ALA A 122 -11.01 9.69 13.08
C ALA A 122 -11.23 9.28 14.55
N GLU A 123 -12.39 9.65 15.10
CA GLU A 123 -12.78 9.32 16.46
C GLU A 123 -12.98 7.81 16.63
N THR A 124 -13.66 7.19 15.67
CA THR A 124 -13.85 5.73 15.60
C THR A 124 -13.18 5.19 14.35
N ILE A 125 -12.29 4.21 14.53
CA ILE A 125 -11.61 3.53 13.43
C ILE A 125 -11.99 2.06 13.46
N GLN A 126 -12.31 1.52 12.29
CA GLN A 126 -12.54 0.09 12.11
C GLN A 126 -11.28 -0.58 11.57
N THR A 127 -11.00 -1.78 12.09
CA THR A 127 -10.00 -2.69 11.53
C THR A 127 -10.51 -3.20 10.19
N GLN A 128 -10.09 -2.57 9.10
CA GLN A 128 -10.52 -2.94 7.76
C GLN A 128 -9.48 -2.57 6.70
N THR A 129 -9.69 -3.13 5.51
CA THR A 129 -8.93 -2.83 4.30
C THR A 129 -9.68 -1.79 3.48
N TYR A 130 -8.99 -0.76 3.00
CA TYR A 130 -9.51 0.31 2.15
C TYR A 130 -8.80 0.26 0.80
N GLU A 131 -9.56 0.41 -0.29
CA GLU A 131 -9.09 0.21 -1.66
C GLU A 131 -9.67 1.27 -2.61
#